data_AF-A0A1A8NRP0-F1
#
_entry.id   AF-A0A1A8NRP0-F1
#
_cell.length_a   1.000
_cell.length_b   1.000
_cell.length_c   1.000
_cell.angle_alpha   90.00
_cell.angle_beta   90.00
_cell.angle_gamma   90.00
#
_symmetry.space_group_name_H-M   'P 1'
#
loop_
_entity.id
_entity.type
_entity.pdbx_description
1 polymer ?
#
loop_
_entity_poly.entity_id
_entity_poly.type
_entity_poly.pdbx_seq_one_letter_code
_entity_poly.pdbx_strand_id
1 'polypeptide(L)'
;DCQWSNWSPWSPCSASCGTGQQSSTRFVVQPSQYGGALCEGYNTRTTTCVSADCACPDGEQWRRSTCERSCQDIYSSALDNCSHSAEGCVCRDGLYRNLEGVCVIPAH
;
A
#
# COMPACT_ATOMS: atom_id res chain seq x y z
N ASP A 1 30.08 12.95 -18.46
CA ASP A 1 29.35 12.05 -17.54
C ASP A 1 27.89 12.44 -17.54
N CYS A 2 26.95 11.49 -17.43
CA CYS A 2 25.52 11.82 -17.42
C CYS A 2 25.11 12.43 -16.07
N GLN A 3 24.30 13.50 -16.09
CA GLN A 3 23.83 14.15 -14.87
C GLN A 3 22.31 14.09 -14.73
N TRP A 4 21.87 13.70 -13.55
CA TRP A 4 20.48 13.74 -13.12
C TRP A 4 20.08 15.13 -12.62
N SER A 5 18.81 15.51 -12.82
CA SER A 5 18.19 16.63 -12.13
C SER A 5 18.06 16.34 -10.64
N ASN A 6 17.77 17.38 -9.86
CA ASN A 6 17.19 17.18 -8.54
C ASN A 6 15.86 16.42 -8.66
N TRP A 7 15.53 15.66 -7.62
CA TRP A 7 14.23 15.03 -7.49
C TRP A 7 13.12 16.08 -7.42
N SER A 8 12.01 15.81 -8.09
CA SER A 8 10.79 16.59 -7.94
C SER A 8 10.31 16.53 -6.48
N PRO A 9 9.52 17.51 -6.03
CA PRO A 9 8.70 17.34 -4.85
C PRO A 9 7.91 16.04 -4.93
N TRP A 10 7.60 15.45 -3.78
CA TRP A 10 6.73 14.29 -3.72
C TRP A 10 5.34 14.65 -4.22
N SER A 11 4.72 13.72 -4.95
CA SER A 11 3.32 13.81 -5.33
C SER A 11 2.43 13.86 -4.09
N PRO A 12 1.18 14.33 -4.21
CA PRO A 12 0.18 14.06 -3.18
C PRO A 12 0.13 12.56 -2.85
N CYS A 13 -0.19 12.27 -1.60
CA CYS A 13 -0.39 10.90 -1.14
C CYS A 13 -1.54 10.27 -1.92
N SER A 14 -1.38 9.03 -2.37
CA SER A 14 -2.42 8.29 -3.09
C SER A 14 -3.68 8.06 -2.25
N ALA A 15 -3.54 8.13 -0.92
CA ALA A 15 -4.62 7.96 0.04
C ALA A 15 -4.86 9.27 0.80
N SER A 16 -6.13 9.63 0.99
CA SER A 16 -6.55 10.77 1.81
C SER A 16 -6.51 10.48 3.32
N CYS A 17 -6.54 9.19 3.70
CA CYS A 17 -6.48 8.70 5.07
C CYS A 17 -5.65 7.41 5.16
N GLY A 18 -5.18 7.07 6.36
CA GLY A 18 -4.39 5.87 6.62
C GLY A 18 -3.03 5.89 5.90
N THR A 19 -2.66 4.75 5.31
CA THR A 19 -1.36 4.58 4.65
C THR A 19 -1.52 4.64 3.13
N GLY A 20 -0.81 5.58 2.50
CA GLY A 20 -0.74 5.80 1.06
C GLY A 20 0.64 5.59 0.44
N GLN A 21 0.77 5.84 -0.86
CA GLN A 21 2.05 5.97 -1.55
C GLN A 21 2.15 7.34 -2.22
N GLN A 22 3.37 7.88 -2.25
CA GLN A 22 3.70 9.11 -2.98
C GLN A 22 4.93 8.84 -3.85
N SER A 23 4.99 9.48 -5.01
CA SER A 23 6.05 9.29 -5.99
C SER A 23 6.82 10.59 -6.23
N SER A 24 8.07 10.47 -6.63
CA SER A 24 8.94 11.58 -6.99
C SER A 24 9.76 11.16 -8.19
N THR A 25 9.95 12.08 -9.13
CA THR A 25 10.61 11.82 -10.41
C THR A 25 11.81 12.73 -10.60
N ARG A 26 12.77 12.30 -11.40
CA ARG A 26 13.92 13.08 -11.85
C ARG A 26 14.15 12.83 -13.34
N PHE A 27 14.80 13.77 -14.00
CA PHE A 27 15.09 13.68 -15.44
C PHE A 27 16.58 13.90 -15.69
N VAL A 28 17.05 13.46 -16.86
CA VAL A 28 18.45 13.68 -17.25
C VAL A 28 18.59 15.13 -17.70
N VAL A 29 19.41 15.91 -16.98
CA VAL A 29 19.74 17.30 -17.35
C VAL A 29 20.90 17.37 -18.32
N GLN A 30 21.80 16.37 -18.26
CA GLN A 30 22.92 16.27 -19.17
C GLN A 30 23.08 14.81 -19.62
N PRO A 31 22.86 14.50 -20.91
CA PRO A 31 23.11 13.16 -21.42
C PRO A 31 24.61 12.88 -21.48
N SER A 32 24.99 11.60 -21.48
CA SER A 32 26.38 11.23 -21.71
C SER A 32 26.79 11.55 -23.14
N GLN A 33 28.02 12.07 -23.31
CA GLN A 33 28.61 12.37 -24.61
C GLN A 33 30.06 11.88 -24.64
N TYR A 34 30.58 11.62 -25.85
CA TYR A 34 31.98 11.26 -26.13
C TYR A 34 32.52 10.10 -25.28
N GLY A 35 31.70 9.07 -25.03
CA GLY A 35 32.08 7.90 -24.23
C GLY A 35 31.97 8.08 -22.71
N GLY A 36 31.31 9.14 -22.23
CA GLY A 36 30.97 9.29 -20.82
C GLY A 36 29.96 8.26 -20.31
N ALA A 37 29.94 8.01 -18.99
CA ALA A 37 29.03 7.03 -18.39
C ALA A 37 27.56 7.45 -18.49
N LEU A 38 26.68 6.47 -18.69
CA LEU A 38 25.23 6.64 -18.69
C LEU A 38 24.72 6.95 -17.28
N CYS A 39 23.55 7.60 -17.20
CA CYS A 39 22.91 7.87 -15.91
C CYS A 39 22.46 6.55 -15.27
N GLU A 40 23.07 6.19 -14.13
CA GLU A 40 22.69 4.99 -13.40
C GLU A 40 21.48 5.22 -12.47
N GLY A 41 20.65 4.18 -12.35
CA GLY A 41 19.48 4.13 -11.47
C GLY A 41 18.16 4.59 -12.10
N TYR A 42 17.09 4.53 -11.31
CA TYR A 42 15.74 4.83 -11.77
C TYR A 42 15.46 6.33 -11.85
N ASN A 43 14.55 6.72 -12.75
CA ASN A 43 14.04 8.08 -12.88
C ASN A 43 12.85 8.36 -11.94
N THR A 44 12.32 7.34 -11.27
CA THR A 44 11.14 7.40 -10.42
C THR A 44 11.46 6.70 -9.11
N ARG A 45 11.00 7.28 -8.00
CA ARG A 45 11.02 6.66 -6.68
C ARG A 45 9.65 6.78 -6.03
N THR A 46 9.33 5.80 -5.20
CA THR A 46 8.06 5.74 -4.47
C THR A 46 8.34 5.54 -2.98
N THR A 47 7.55 6.17 -2.13
CA THR A 47 7.64 6.01 -0.68
C THR A 47 6.26 6.00 -0.05
N THR A 48 6.17 5.44 1.15
CA THR A 48 4.94 5.39 1.93
C THR A 48 4.65 6.76 2.55
N CYS A 49 3.39 7.17 2.51
CA CYS A 49 2.88 8.33 3.24
C CYS A 49 1.85 7.87 4.27
N VAL A 50 1.84 8.51 5.44
CA VAL A 50 0.88 8.21 6.52
C VAL A 50 0.09 9.48 6.80
N SER A 51 -1.24 9.38 6.70
CA SER A 51 -2.20 10.40 7.10
C SER A 51 -3.02 9.91 8.29
N ALA A 52 -3.94 10.73 8.78
CA ALA A 52 -4.84 10.33 9.86
C ALA A 52 -5.56 9.03 9.50
N ASP A 53 -5.72 8.12 10.46
CA ASP A 53 -6.41 6.85 10.25
C ASP A 53 -7.77 7.07 9.58
N CYS A 54 -8.09 6.21 8.61
CA CYS A 54 -9.41 6.23 8.01
C CYS A 54 -10.45 5.87 9.08
N ALA A 55 -11.56 6.62 9.11
CA ALA A 55 -12.67 6.30 9.98
C ALA A 55 -13.25 4.94 9.58
N CYS A 56 -13.17 3.97 10.48
CA CYS A 56 -13.80 2.66 10.34
C CYS A 56 -14.81 2.43 11.49
N PRO A 57 -15.82 1.58 11.28
CA PRO A 57 -16.71 1.11 12.34
C PRO A 57 -15.96 0.50 13.53
N ASP A 58 -16.61 0.46 14.69
CA ASP A 58 -16.07 -0.21 15.87
C ASP A 58 -15.70 -1.67 15.57
N GLY A 59 -14.48 -2.06 15.95
CA GLY A 59 -13.95 -3.41 15.68
C GLY A 59 -13.23 -3.58 14.34
N GLU A 60 -13.21 -2.54 13.50
CA GLU A 60 -12.49 -2.55 12.22
C GLU A 60 -11.21 -1.68 12.26
N GLN A 61 -10.32 -1.93 11.31
CA GLN A 61 -9.12 -1.16 11.04
C GLN A 61 -8.89 -1.10 9.52
N TRP A 62 -8.54 0.09 9.02
CA TRP A 62 -8.23 0.25 7.61
C TRP A 62 -6.96 -0.50 7.23
N ARG A 63 -7.06 -1.39 6.24
CA ARG A 63 -5.90 -2.05 5.64
C ARG A 63 -5.93 -1.90 4.12
N ARG A 64 -4.73 -1.70 3.55
CA ARG A 64 -4.48 -1.60 2.11
C ARG A 64 -4.56 -2.96 1.39
N SER A 65 -4.59 -4.03 2.16
CA SER A 65 -4.72 -5.41 1.70
C SER A 65 -5.82 -6.09 2.50
N THR A 66 -7.04 -6.10 1.95
CA THR A 66 -8.18 -6.86 2.47
C THR A 66 -8.03 -8.35 2.24
N CYS A 67 -6.92 -8.94 2.69
CA CYS A 67 -6.89 -10.37 2.94
C CYS A 67 -7.59 -10.59 4.29
N GLU A 68 -8.88 -10.25 4.34
CA GLU A 68 -9.71 -10.47 5.51
C GLU A 68 -10.07 -11.96 5.54
N ARG A 69 -9.79 -12.62 6.67
CA ARG A 69 -10.19 -14.01 6.89
C ARG A 69 -11.62 -14.01 7.40
N SER A 70 -12.51 -14.69 6.68
CA SER A 70 -13.85 -15.03 7.14
C SER A 70 -13.79 -16.17 8.15
N CYS A 71 -14.86 -16.33 8.96
CA CYS A 71 -15.03 -17.53 9.80
C CYS A 71 -14.95 -18.84 8.98
N GLN A 72 -15.24 -18.79 7.68
CA GLN A 72 -15.09 -19.92 6.76
C GLN A 72 -13.63 -20.31 6.48
N ASP A 73 -12.71 -19.36 6.63
CA ASP A 73 -11.27 -19.56 6.35
C ASP A 73 -10.52 -20.17 7.54
N ILE A 74 -11.20 -20.47 8.64
CA ILE A 74 -10.65 -21.18 9.80
C ILE A 74 -10.25 -22.61 9.41
N TYR A 75 -10.98 -23.24 8.49
CA TYR A 75 -10.75 -24.61 8.04
C TYR A 75 -10.04 -24.73 6.68
N SER A 76 -9.84 -23.61 5.98
CA SER A 76 -9.13 -23.59 4.69
C SER A 76 -7.64 -23.39 4.93
N SER A 77 -6.82 -24.35 4.51
CA SER A 77 -5.35 -24.25 4.50
C SER A 77 -4.83 -23.43 3.32
N ALA A 78 -5.72 -22.92 2.47
CA ALA A 78 -5.35 -21.97 1.45
C ALA A 78 -5.01 -20.63 2.13
N LEU A 79 -3.73 -20.28 2.11
CA LEU A 79 -3.35 -18.86 2.02
C LEU A 79 -3.95 -18.40 0.68
N ASP A 80 -5.22 -18.02 0.70
CA ASP A 80 -5.91 -17.56 -0.48
C ASP A 80 -5.04 -16.48 -1.10
N ASN A 81 -4.61 -16.74 -2.34
CA ASN A 81 -3.94 -15.75 -3.17
C ASN A 81 -4.96 -14.62 -3.32
N CYS A 82 -4.88 -13.64 -2.42
CA CYS A 82 -5.72 -12.47 -2.42
C CYS A 82 -5.46 -11.70 -3.73
N SER A 83 -6.14 -12.12 -4.80
CA SER A 83 -6.03 -11.55 -6.14
C SER A 83 -6.64 -10.16 -6.19
N HIS A 84 -7.47 -9.83 -5.19
CA HIS A 84 -8.11 -8.54 -5.01
C HIS A 84 -7.71 -7.96 -3.67
N SER A 85 -6.55 -7.30 -3.64
CA SER A 85 -6.21 -6.34 -2.60
C SER A 85 -7.12 -5.11 -2.77
N ALA A 86 -8.33 -5.19 -2.25
CA ALA A 86 -9.13 -3.98 -2.07
C ALA A 86 -8.58 -3.20 -0.86
N GLU A 87 -8.64 -1.88 -0.93
CA GLU A 87 -8.35 -1.01 0.20
C GLU A 87 -9.66 -0.83 0.96
N GLY A 88 -9.69 -1.19 2.25
CA GLY A 88 -10.95 -1.30 2.99
C GLY A 88 -10.77 -1.36 4.50
N CYS A 89 -11.87 -1.14 5.23
CA CYS A 89 -11.94 -1.47 6.65
C CYS A 89 -12.11 -2.98 6.80
N VAL A 90 -11.19 -3.60 7.55
CA VAL A 90 -11.23 -5.04 7.86
C VAL A 90 -11.31 -5.24 9.36
N CYS A 91 -11.79 -6.40 9.80
CA CYS A 91 -11.77 -6.75 11.21
C CYS A 91 -10.36 -6.63 11.79
N ARG A 92 -10.27 -6.09 13.01
CA ARG A 92 -8.99 -6.03 13.75
C ARG A 92 -8.44 -7.43 13.96
N ASP A 93 -7.14 -7.51 14.18
CA ASP A 93 -6.45 -8.77 14.44
C ASP A 93 -7.13 -9.54 15.60
N GLY A 94 -7.48 -10.80 15.37
CA GLY A 94 -8.22 -11.64 16.32
C GLY A 94 -9.75 -11.59 16.21
N LEU A 95 -10.32 -10.72 15.37
CA LEU A 95 -11.76 -10.68 15.07
C LEU A 95 -12.02 -11.23 13.67
N TYR A 96 -13.16 -11.89 13.51
CA TYR A 96 -13.61 -12.49 12.25
C TYR A 96 -14.98 -11.95 11.88
N ARG A 97 -15.21 -11.74 10.58
CA ARG A 97 -16.48 -11.24 10.07
C ARG A 97 -17.50 -12.39 10.08
N ASN A 98 -18.58 -12.23 10.86
CA ASN A 98 -19.68 -13.20 10.87
C ASN A 98 -20.60 -13.04 9.63
N LEU A 99 -21.61 -13.91 9.51
CA LEU A 99 -22.59 -13.85 8.41
C LEU A 99 -23.42 -12.55 8.39
N GLU A 100 -23.46 -11.82 9.50
CA GLU A 100 -24.15 -10.52 9.61
C GLU A 100 -23.22 -9.34 9.27
N GLY A 101 -21.96 -9.60 8.91
CA GLY A 101 -20.99 -8.56 8.57
C GLY A 101 -20.28 -7.92 9.76
N VAL A 102 -20.50 -8.41 10.98
CA VAL A 102 -19.95 -7.87 12.23
C VAL A 102 -18.66 -8.60 12.63
N CYS A 103 -17.66 -7.83 13.07
CA CYS A 103 -16.40 -8.37 13.59
C CYS A 103 -16.57 -8.90 15.01
N VAL A 104 -16.46 -10.22 15.17
CA VAL A 104 -16.65 -10.93 16.45
C VAL A 104 -15.48 -11.85 16.75
N ILE A 105 -15.33 -12.22 18.02
CA ILE A 105 -14.37 -13.26 18.43
C ILE A 105 -14.95 -14.62 18.03
N PRO A 106 -14.18 -15.52 17.40
CA PRO A 106 -14.66 -16.85 17.07
C PRO A 106 -14.87 -17.62 18.38
N ALA A 107 -16.13 -17.97 18.66
CA ALA A 107 -16.45 -18.88 19.75
C ALA A 107 -16.18 -20.33 19.32
N HIS A 108 -15.57 -21.10 20.23
CA HIS A 108 -15.38 -22.55 20.08
C HIS A 108 -16.70 -23.31 20.16
#